data_AF-A0A3D1UVG3-F1
#
_entry.id   AF-A0A3D1UVG3-F1
#
_cell.length_a   1.000
_cell.length_b   1.000
_cell.length_c   1.000
_cell.angle_alpha   90.00
_cell.angle_beta   90.00
_cell.angle_gamma   90.00
#
_symmetry.space_group_name_H-M   'P 1'
#
loop_
_entity.id
_entity.type
_entity.pdbx_description
1 polymer ?
#
loop_
_entity_poly.entity_id
_entity_poly.type
_entity_poly.pdbx_seq_one_letter_code
_entity_poly.pdbx_strand_id
1 'polypeptide(L)' 'MGHKTKVQSIKRKNSEQFYINFPMALAHALEFEAGEEVEWIVAEDGQLLVQRLSSPKRTAVKKTPVIRQKE' A
#
# COMPACT_ATOMS: atom_id res chain seq x y z
N MET A 1 10.23 -9.11 2.58
CA MET A 1 9.61 -9.83 1.44
C MET A 1 8.47 -8.95 0.91
N GLY A 2 8.65 -8.29 -0.22
CA GLY A 2 7.62 -7.40 -0.81
C GLY A 2 6.85 -8.10 -1.92
N HIS A 3 5.57 -7.77 -2.10
CA HIS A 3 4.77 -8.27 -3.21
C HIS A 3 4.86 -7.30 -4.39
N LYS A 4 5.53 -7.69 -5.46
CA LYS A 4 5.62 -6.87 -6.68
C LYS A 4 4.32 -6.96 -7.46
N THR A 5 3.70 -5.83 -7.73
CA THR A 5 2.55 -5.73 -8.65
C THR A 5 2.87 -4.74 -9.76
N LYS A 6 2.18 -4.86 -10.88
CA LYS A 6 2.32 -3.94 -12.01
C LYS A 6 1.24 -2.87 -11.93
N VAL A 7 1.64 -1.62 -12.16
CA VAL A 7 0.71 -0.54 -12.44
C VAL A 7 0.22 -0.71 -13.87
N GLN A 8 -1.09 -0.66 -14.06
CA GLN A 8 -1.74 -0.74 -15.36
C GLN A 8 -2.43 0.60 -15.63
N SER A 9 -2.28 1.16 -16.83
CA SER A 9 -3.03 2.34 -17.27
C SER A 9 -4.19 1.88 -18.15
N ILE A 10 -5.41 2.16 -17.69
CA ILE A 10 -6.65 1.89 -18.44
C ILE A 10 -7.11 3.22 -19.02
N LYS A 11 -6.83 3.41 -20.31
CA LYS A 11 -7.24 4.60 -21.08
C LYS A 11 -8.57 4.35 -21.76
N ARG A 12 -9.54 5.23 -21.52
CA ARG A 12 -10.85 5.30 -22.20
C ARG A 12 -10.96 6.64 -22.92
N LYS A 13 -11.98 6.79 -23.78
CA LYS A 13 -12.18 8.00 -24.60
C LYS A 13 -12.12 9.31 -23.80
N ASN A 14 -12.67 9.32 -22.58
CA ASN A 14 -12.77 10.53 -21.75
C ASN A 14 -12.09 10.39 -20.38
N SER A 15 -11.38 9.29 -20.10
CA SER A 15 -10.77 9.08 -18.79
C SER A 15 -9.52 8.21 -18.85
N GLU A 16 -8.56 8.50 -17.99
CA GLU A 16 -7.41 7.64 -17.72
C GLU A 16 -7.48 7.22 -16.25
N GLN A 17 -7.37 5.92 -16.01
CA GLN A 17 -7.35 5.36 -14.66
C GLN A 17 -6.14 4.46 -14.51
N PHE A 18 -5.33 4.71 -13.49
CA PHE A 18 -4.28 3.80 -13.09
C PHE A 18 -4.85 2.76 -12.12
N TYR A 19 -4.57 1.50 -12.40
CA TYR A 19 -5.00 0.37 -11.60
C TYR A 19 -3.80 -0.42 -11.10
N ILE A 20 -3.81 -0.73 -9.81
CA ILE A 20 -2.85 -1.62 -9.17
C ILE A 20 -3.61 -2.76 -8.52
N ASN A 21 -3.13 -3.99 -8.75
CA ASN A 21 -3.66 -5.14 -8.02
C ASN A 21 -3.23 -5.02 -6.55
N PHE A 22 -4.19 -5.18 -5.64
CA PHE A 22 -3.91 -5.36 -4.23
C PHE A 22 -3.64 -6.85 -3.95
N PRO A 23 -2.42 -7.24 -3.49
CA PRO A 23 -2.10 -8.65 -3.27
C PRO A 23 -2.95 -9.28 -2.17
N MET A 24 -3.56 -10.44 -2.46
CA MET A 24 -4.34 -11.21 -1.47
C MET A 24 -3.53 -11.56 -0.21
N ALA A 25 -2.23 -11.83 -0.36
CA ALA A 25 -1.36 -12.10 0.79
C ALA A 25 -1.30 -10.92 1.78
N LEU A 26 -1.31 -9.67 1.28
CA LEU A 26 -1.39 -8.48 2.13
C LEU A 26 -2.79 -8.32 2.72
N ALA A 27 -3.84 -8.60 1.95
CA ALA A 27 -5.21 -8.58 2.45
C ALA A 27 -5.39 -9.51 3.65
N HIS A 28 -4.91 -10.75 3.55
CA HIS A 28 -4.99 -11.73 4.64
C HIS A 28 -4.10 -11.36 5.83
N ALA A 29 -2.84 -10.98 5.58
CA ALA A 29 -1.93 -10.58 6.66
C ALA A 29 -2.41 -9.34 7.42
N LEU A 30 -3.15 -8.47 6.72
CA LEU A 30 -3.74 -7.28 7.30
C LEU A 30 -5.21 -7.46 7.71
N GLU A 31 -5.77 -8.67 7.63
CA GLU A 31 -7.19 -8.97 7.89
C GLU A 31 -8.10 -7.85 7.37
N PHE A 32 -7.93 -7.52 6.09
CA PHE A 32 -8.75 -6.55 5.39
C PHE A 32 -10.15 -7.12 5.18
N GLU A 33 -11.16 -6.27 5.39
CA GLU A 33 -12.55 -6.63 5.11
C GLU A 33 -13.03 -6.05 3.78
N ALA A 34 -13.98 -6.73 3.14
CA ALA A 34 -14.58 -6.23 1.91
C ALA A 34 -15.37 -4.93 2.21
N GLY A 35 -15.12 -3.89 1.41
CA GLY A 35 -15.74 -2.57 1.61
C GLY A 35 -15.02 -1.67 2.61
N GLU A 36 -13.88 -2.10 3.17
CA GLU A 36 -13.08 -1.23 4.03
C GLU A 36 -12.47 -0.06 3.25
N GLU A 37 -12.65 1.16 3.79
CA GLU A 37 -12.10 2.38 3.20
C GLU A 37 -10.65 2.61 3.62
N VAL A 38 -9.82 2.97 2.63
CA VAL A 38 -8.42 3.30 2.82
C VAL A 38 -8.08 4.61 2.14
N GLU A 39 -7.10 5.30 2.69
CA GLU A 39 -6.53 6.51 2.14
C GLU A 39 -5.14 6.24 1.55
N TRP A 40 -4.86 6.83 0.39
CA TRP A 40 -3.56 6.78 -0.26
C TRP A 40 -2.81 8.08 0.00
N ILE A 41 -1.64 7.99 0.61
CA ILE A 41 -0.83 9.15 1.00
C ILE A 41 0.51 9.09 0.27
N VAL A 42 0.87 10.18 -0.40
CA VAL A 42 2.20 10.35 -0.99
C VAL A 42 3.11 10.94 0.07
N ALA A 43 4.09 10.16 0.54
CA ALA A 43 5.09 10.62 1.48
C ALA A 43 6.18 11.45 0.76
N GLU A 44 6.90 12.27 1.52
CA GLU A 44 7.93 13.18 1.00
C GLU A 44 9.09 12.46 0.31
N ASP A 45 9.39 11.22 0.72
CA ASP A 45 10.44 10.39 0.13
C ASP A 45 9.98 9.67 -1.16
N GLY A 46 8.79 10.00 -1.66
CA GLY A 46 8.20 9.40 -2.85
C GLY A 46 7.55 8.03 -2.61
N GLN A 47 7.44 7.61 -1.35
CA GLN A 47 6.68 6.40 -1.02
C GLN A 47 5.18 6.64 -1.11
N LEU A 48 4.44 5.62 -1.55
CA LEU A 48 2.98 5.61 -1.49
C LEU A 48 2.55 4.74 -0.30
N LEU A 49 1.87 5.35 0.66
CA LEU A 49 1.37 4.72 1.88
C LEU A 49 -0.13 4.46 1.76
N VAL A 50 -0.57 3.32 2.28
CA VAL A 50 -1.99 3.01 2.48
C VAL A 50 -2.31 3.16 3.95
N GLN A 51 -3.16 4.13 4.29
CA GLN A 51 -3.66 4.33 5.65
C GLN A 51 -5.08 3.78 5.76
N ARG A 52 -5.31 2.95 6.78
CA ARG A 52 -6.65 2.41 7.09
C ARG A 52 -7.35 3.35 8.05
N LEU A 53 -8.59 3.75 7.73
CA LEU A 53 -9.34 4.72 8.55
C LEU A 53 -9.96 4.08 9.80
N SER A 54 -10.39 2.83 9.71
CA SER A 54 -11.03 2.08 10.81
C SER A 54 -10.37 0.72 11.02
N SER A 55 -9.03 0.71 11.16
CA SER A 55 -8.32 -0.53 11.47
C SER A 55 -8.35 -0.84 12.97
N PRO A 56 -8.54 -2.12 13.37
CA PRO A 56 -8.27 -2.54 14.73
C PRO A 56 -6.81 -2.19 15.07
N LYS A 57 -6.57 -1.61 16.25
CA LYS A 57 -5.22 -1.19 16.69
C LYS A 57 -4.27 -2.39 16.67
N ARG A 58 -3.56 -2.59 15.57
CA ARG A 58 -2.41 -3.49 15.55
C ARG A 58 -1.23 -2.73 16.11
N THR A 59 -0.58 -3.31 17.12
CA THR A 59 0.76 -2.92 17.54
C THR A 59 1.66 -2.96 16.32
N ALA A 60 1.99 -1.79 15.78
CA ALA A 60 2.83 -1.63 14.60
C ALA A 60 4.08 -2.50 14.75
N VAL A 61 4.32 -3.38 13.78
CA VAL A 61 5.63 -4.02 13.64
C VAL A 61 6.63 -2.88 13.49
N LYS A 62 7.49 -2.72 14.50
CA LYS A 62 8.55 -1.70 14.54
C LYS A 62 9.24 -1.69 13.18
N LYS A 63 9.22 -0.54 12.50
CA LYS A 63 10.14 -0.28 11.39
C LYS A 63 11.54 -0.50 11.96
N THR A 64 12.20 -1.61 11.64
CA THR A 64 13.63 -1.75 11.92
C THR A 64 14.31 -0.62 11.15
N PRO A 65 15.00 0.32 11.82
CA PRO A 65 15.72 1.36 11.12
C PRO A 65 16.76 0.67 10.25
N VAL A 66 16.71 0.94 8.94
CA VAL A 66 17.78 0.54 8.03
C VAL A 66 19.03 1.30 8.46
N ILE A 67 19.91 0.64 9.20
CA ILE A 67 21.23 1.16 9.51
C ILE A 67 22.00 1.18 8.18
N ARG A 68 22.14 2.37 7.58
CA ARG A 68 23.09 2.59 6.49
C ARG A 68 24.50 2.41 7.07
N GLN A 69 25.08 1.23 6.87
CA GLN A 69 26.52 1.06 7.04
C GLN A 69 27.21 1.79 5.90
N LYS A 70 27.99 2.82 6.24
CA LYS A 70 28.96 3.46 5.35
C LYS A 70 30.21 2.59 5.33
N GLU A 71 30.70 2.26 4.14
CA GLU A 71 32.07 1.83 3.89
C GLU A 71 32.69 2.81 2.89
#